data_AF-A0AAV6L3P5-F1
#
_entry.id   AF-A0AAV6L3P5-F1
#
_cell.length_a   1.000
_cell.length_b   1.000
_cell.length_c   1.000
_cell.angle_alpha   90.00
_cell.angle_beta   90.00
_cell.angle_gamma   90.00
#
_symmetry.space_group_name_H-M   'P 1'
#
loop_
_entity.id
_entity.type
_entity.pdbx_description
1 polymer ?
#
loop_
_entity_poly.entity_id
_entity_poly.type
_entity_poly.pdbx_seq_one_letter_code
_entity_poly.pdbx_strand_id
1 'polypeptide(L)'
;MVPNHSFMEQFSSCKVPILPDNFYRMVEEGSNVLKKSQSLSFCSEGLVVDGEVEPLRADVVILATGFKSDEKLKNMQIIHPRIPQLAIIGYSKSLSNLHESEIQCRWLSRFLRGSIQLRGIGEMEKEIVQWENYTKRCAGKFRWRSCCIAIPLWYNDEMCRDMGCEPRRKKGFFAEWFEPYGPSDYVGLTTTQ
;
A
#
# COMPACT_ATOMS: atom_id res chain seq x y z
N MET A 1 24.72 -5.16 1.26
CA MET A 1 23.90 -5.61 2.41
C MET A 1 22.99 -6.73 1.95
N VAL A 2 23.03 -7.91 2.59
CA VAL A 2 22.11 -9.02 2.31
C VAL A 2 20.94 -8.96 3.31
N PRO A 3 19.67 -9.02 2.87
CA PRO A 3 18.53 -9.02 3.77
C PRO A 3 18.45 -10.29 4.63
N ASN A 4 18.03 -10.15 5.90
CA ASN A 4 17.79 -11.28 6.82
C ASN A 4 16.36 -11.86 6.69
N HIS A 5 15.69 -11.67 5.55
CA HIS A 5 14.35 -12.17 5.28
C HIS A 5 14.30 -12.79 3.88
N SER A 6 13.32 -13.65 3.63
CA SER A 6 13.16 -14.31 2.34
C SER A 6 12.69 -13.35 1.25
N PHE A 7 13.00 -13.68 -0.01
CA PHE A 7 12.48 -12.95 -1.16
C PHE A 7 10.95 -12.83 -1.15
N MET A 8 10.26 -13.90 -0.77
CA MET A 8 8.78 -13.91 -0.67
C MET A 8 8.27 -12.92 0.39
N GLU A 9 8.89 -12.87 1.58
CA GLU A 9 8.55 -11.88 2.59
C GLU A 9 8.85 -10.45 2.12
N GLN A 10 9.92 -10.25 1.36
CA GLN A 10 10.28 -8.95 0.80
C GLN A 10 9.21 -8.44 -0.16
N PHE A 11 8.80 -9.31 -1.09
CA PHE A 11 7.81 -8.98 -2.11
C PHE A 11 6.41 -8.83 -1.52
N SER A 12 5.99 -9.72 -0.62
CA SER A 12 4.64 -9.70 -0.02
C SER A 12 4.40 -8.51 0.91
N SER A 13 5.47 -7.93 1.47
CA SER A 13 5.43 -6.74 2.33
C SER A 13 5.77 -5.44 1.58
N CYS A 14 5.89 -5.47 0.25
CA CYS A 14 6.33 -4.33 -0.57
C CYS A 14 7.62 -3.66 -0.10
N LYS A 15 8.58 -4.45 0.40
CA LYS A 15 9.93 -3.98 0.68
C LYS A 15 10.80 -4.03 -0.58
N VAL A 16 10.20 -3.74 -1.72
CA VAL A 16 10.91 -3.60 -2.99
C VAL A 16 11.54 -2.20 -2.96
N PRO A 17 12.87 -2.08 -2.85
CA PRO A 17 13.50 -0.77 -2.82
C PRO A 17 13.37 -0.11 -4.18
N ILE A 18 12.76 1.07 -4.22
CA ILE A 18 12.91 1.99 -5.35
C ILE A 18 14.14 2.82 -5.02
N LEU A 19 15.21 2.62 -5.78
CA LEU A 19 16.45 3.38 -5.62
C LEU A 19 16.45 4.53 -6.63
N PRO A 20 16.90 5.73 -6.23
CA PRO A 20 17.09 6.81 -7.18
C PRO A 20 18.19 6.46 -8.18
N ASP A 21 18.14 7.09 -9.35
CA ASP A 21 19.22 7.01 -10.32
C ASP A 21 20.55 7.39 -9.66
N ASN A 22 21.62 6.69 -10.04
CA ASN A 22 22.97 6.87 -9.50
C ASN A 22 23.15 6.49 -8.02
N PHE A 23 22.19 5.85 -7.34
CA PHE A 23 22.34 5.44 -5.93
C PHE A 23 23.67 4.71 -5.66
N TYR A 24 23.99 3.68 -6.44
CA TYR A 24 25.21 2.90 -6.26
C TYR A 24 26.48 3.71 -6.56
N ARG A 25 26.44 4.58 -7.56
CA ARG A 25 27.55 5.48 -7.87
C ARG A 25 27.85 6.42 -6.69
N MET A 26 26.83 6.97 -6.04
CA MET A 26 27.02 7.79 -4.84
C MET A 26 27.60 6.99 -3.66
N VAL A 27 27.31 5.68 -3.59
CA VAL A 27 27.93 4.79 -2.60
C VAL A 27 29.41 4.56 -2.94
N GLU A 28 29.74 4.31 -4.20
CA GLU A 28 31.12 4.12 -4.68
C GLU A 28 31.98 5.39 -4.52
N GLU A 29 31.42 6.57 -4.80
CA GLU A 29 32.08 7.87 -4.63
C GLU A 29 32.16 8.31 -3.16
N GLY A 30 31.59 7.54 -2.22
CA GLY A 30 31.60 7.84 -0.79
C GLY A 30 30.64 8.96 -0.35
N SER A 31 29.80 9.46 -1.26
CA SER A 31 28.74 10.43 -0.93
C SER A 31 27.62 9.83 -0.08
N ASN A 32 27.35 8.53 -0.26
CA ASN A 32 26.39 7.75 0.54
C ASN A 32 27.12 6.65 1.32
N VAL A 33 27.27 6.82 2.63
CA VAL A 33 27.87 5.80 3.51
C VAL A 33 26.78 4.95 4.13
N LEU A 34 26.73 3.67 3.78
CA LEU A 34 25.74 2.72 4.29
C LEU A 34 26.23 2.06 5.58
N LYS A 35 25.58 2.36 6.71
CA LYS A 35 25.81 1.69 8.00
C LYS A 35 24.56 0.92 8.44
N LYS A 36 24.74 -0.35 8.81
CA LYS A 36 23.67 -1.17 9.39
C LYS A 36 23.73 -1.08 10.90
N SER A 37 22.64 -0.64 11.52
CA SER A 37 22.53 -0.58 12.98
C SER A 37 21.13 -0.97 13.45
N GLN A 38 21.01 -1.48 14.68
CA GLN A 38 19.73 -1.86 15.29
C GLN A 38 19.17 -0.75 16.19
N SER A 39 20.04 0.09 16.76
CA SER A 39 19.64 1.24 17.57
C SER A 39 20.48 2.47 17.27
N LEU A 40 19.89 3.63 17.53
CA LEU A 40 20.56 4.92 17.42
C LEU A 40 20.21 5.74 18.66
N SER A 41 21.16 6.53 19.14
CA SER A 41 20.91 7.50 20.21
C SER A 41 21.64 8.80 19.92
N PHE A 42 21.20 9.87 20.58
CA PHE A 42 21.77 11.20 20.41
C PHE A 42 22.68 11.53 21.59
N CYS A 43 23.78 12.21 21.32
CA CYS A 43 24.64 12.82 22.32
C CYS A 43 24.96 14.26 21.93
N SER A 44 25.68 14.99 22.80
CA SER A 44 26.09 16.37 22.53
C SER A 44 27.01 16.52 21.32
N GLU A 45 27.68 15.45 20.90
CA GLU A 45 28.64 15.43 19.79
C GLU A 45 28.04 14.93 18.46
N GLY A 46 26.82 14.35 18.47
CA GLY A 46 26.17 13.82 17.29
C GLY A 46 25.35 12.56 17.56
N LEU A 47 25.48 11.56 16.67
CA LEU A 47 24.73 10.32 16.69
C LEU A 47 25.60 9.15 17.17
N VAL A 48 25.18 8.46 18.22
CA VAL A 48 25.79 7.18 18.62
C VAL A 48 25.05 6.07 17.88
N VAL A 49 25.80 5.31 17.07
CA VAL A 49 25.30 4.21 16.25
C VAL A 49 25.91 2.91 16.75
N ASP A 50 25.10 1.88 16.99
CA ASP A 50 25.62 0.60 17.48
C ASP A 50 26.74 0.04 16.59
N GLY A 51 27.86 -0.34 17.21
CA GLY A 51 29.05 -0.87 16.53
C GLY A 51 30.12 0.18 16.22
N GLU A 52 29.84 1.46 16.42
CA GLU A 52 30.82 2.54 16.29
C GLU A 52 31.38 2.93 17.66
N VAL A 53 32.69 3.15 17.74
CA VAL A 53 33.36 3.55 18.98
C VAL A 53 33.14 5.04 19.26
N GLU A 54 33.04 5.85 18.20
CA GLU A 54 32.91 7.30 18.29
C GLU A 54 31.56 7.78 17.76
N PRO A 55 30.97 8.85 18.34
CA PRO A 55 29.78 9.46 17.81
C PRO A 55 29.97 10.01 16.39
N LEU A 56 29.00 9.74 15.52
CA LEU A 56 28.95 10.30 14.18
C LEU A 56 28.47 11.75 14.27
N ARG A 57 29.37 12.70 13.96
CA ARG A 57 29.00 14.11 13.82
C ARG A 57 28.06 14.30 12.64
N ALA A 58 26.94 14.95 12.88
CA ALA A 58 25.94 15.25 11.86
C ALA A 58 25.33 16.63 12.11
N ASP A 59 25.24 17.46 11.07
CA ASP A 59 24.56 18.76 11.15
C ASP A 59 23.04 18.59 11.16
N VAL A 60 22.52 17.58 10.45
CA VAL A 60 21.09 17.28 10.32
C VAL A 60 20.87 15.78 10.37
N VAL A 61 19.84 15.35 11.12
CA VAL A 61 19.40 13.96 11.18
C VAL A 61 17.98 13.85 10.65
N ILE A 62 17.78 13.05 9.58
CA ILE A 62 16.48 12.81 8.95
C ILE A 62 16.01 11.39 9.30
N LEU A 63 14.94 11.28 10.09
CA LEU A 63 14.32 10.00 10.44
C LEU A 63 13.31 9.58 9.37
N ALA A 64 13.78 8.91 8.31
CA ALA A 64 12.94 8.34 7.25
C ALA A 64 12.26 7.00 7.68
N THR A 65 11.68 6.95 8.89
CA THR A 65 11.10 5.73 9.49
C THR A 65 9.65 5.44 9.06
N GLY A 66 9.13 6.11 8.04
CA GLY A 66 7.74 5.94 7.58
C GLY A 66 6.68 6.39 8.60
N PHE A 67 5.42 6.01 8.36
CA PHE A 67 4.25 6.46 9.12
C PHE A 67 3.39 5.28 9.59
N LYS A 68 2.62 5.48 10.68
CA LYS A 68 1.61 4.53 11.18
C LYS A 68 0.20 4.98 10.79
N SER A 69 -0.23 4.67 9.57
CA SER A 69 -1.59 4.98 9.09
C SER A 69 -2.68 4.14 9.76
N ASP A 70 -2.36 2.89 10.10
CA ASP A 70 -3.31 1.86 10.53
C ASP A 70 -3.94 2.11 11.91
N GLU A 71 -3.34 2.98 12.74
CA GLU A 71 -3.90 3.33 14.06
C GLU A 71 -5.10 4.29 13.94
N LYS A 72 -5.21 5.04 12.84
CA LYS A 72 -6.27 6.04 12.65
C LYS A 72 -7.46 5.54 11.83
N LEU A 73 -7.24 4.66 10.85
CA LEU A 73 -8.28 4.14 9.96
C LEU A 73 -8.09 2.63 9.80
N LYS A 74 -8.80 1.82 10.59
CA LYS A 74 -8.56 0.35 10.60
C LYS A 74 -9.16 -0.41 9.41
N ASN A 75 -9.91 0.25 8.52
CA ASN A 75 -10.77 -0.42 7.57
C ASN A 75 -10.49 0.09 6.14
N MET A 76 -10.18 -0.82 5.21
CA MET A 76 -10.06 -0.52 3.77
C MET A 76 -11.42 -0.37 3.06
N GLN A 77 -12.51 -0.19 3.80
CA GLN A 77 -13.84 -0.03 3.22
C GLN A 77 -14.11 1.45 2.95
N ILE A 78 -14.67 1.75 1.78
CA ILE A 78 -15.10 3.10 1.41
C ILE A 78 -16.16 3.59 2.39
N ILE A 79 -17.16 2.78 2.72
CA ILE A 79 -18.23 3.14 3.67
C ILE A 79 -17.95 2.51 5.03
N HIS A 80 -18.07 3.31 6.09
CA HIS A 80 -17.91 2.80 7.45
C HIS A 80 -19.20 2.07 7.91
N PRO A 81 -19.13 0.82 8.39
CA PRO A 81 -20.33 0.00 8.67
C PRO A 81 -21.24 0.56 9.78
N ARG A 82 -20.67 1.32 10.73
CA ARG A 82 -21.40 1.88 11.90
C ARG A 82 -21.53 3.39 11.92
N ILE A 83 -20.84 4.11 11.03
CA ILE A 83 -20.87 5.58 11.01
C ILE A 83 -21.63 5.96 9.73
N PRO A 84 -22.91 6.32 9.84
CA PRO A 84 -23.68 6.70 8.67
C PRO A 84 -23.08 7.95 8.03
N GLN A 85 -23.20 8.08 6.70
CA GLN A 85 -22.78 9.26 5.94
C GLN A 85 -21.26 9.55 5.97
N LEU A 86 -20.43 8.58 6.35
CA LEU A 86 -18.97 8.68 6.26
C LEU A 86 -18.46 7.76 5.15
N ALA A 87 -17.74 8.38 4.21
CA ALA A 87 -16.96 7.68 3.20
C ALA A 87 -15.47 8.04 3.32
N ILE A 88 -14.58 7.06 3.14
CA ILE A 88 -13.13 7.20 3.19
C ILE A 88 -12.57 6.80 1.82
N ILE A 89 -11.77 7.66 1.21
CA ILE A 89 -11.12 7.45 -0.09
C ILE A 89 -9.62 7.63 0.06
N GLY A 90 -8.83 6.83 -0.67
CA GLY A 90 -7.37 6.93 -0.70
C GLY A 90 -6.67 6.16 0.43
N TYR A 91 -7.43 5.48 1.28
CA TYR A 91 -6.89 4.52 2.24
C TYR A 91 -6.67 3.16 1.57
N SER A 92 -5.58 3.05 0.80
CA SER A 92 -5.17 1.78 0.18
C SER A 92 -3.70 1.45 0.48
N LYS A 93 -3.42 0.16 0.64
CA LYS A 93 -2.06 -0.38 0.85
C LYS A 93 -1.42 -0.76 -0.49
N SER A 94 -1.53 0.13 -1.47
CA SER A 94 -1.01 -0.08 -2.82
C SER A 94 0.32 0.63 -3.07
N LEU A 95 0.98 0.27 -4.17
CA LEU A 95 2.12 1.00 -4.71
C LEU A 95 1.68 2.29 -5.44
N SER A 96 0.44 2.37 -5.91
CA SER A 96 -0.10 3.54 -6.62
C SER A 96 -1.55 3.79 -6.22
N ASN A 97 -1.80 4.91 -5.55
CA ASN A 97 -3.11 5.17 -4.94
C ASN A 97 -4.01 6.05 -5.81
N LEU A 98 -3.49 6.72 -6.85
CA LEU A 98 -4.24 7.71 -7.62
C LEU A 98 -5.40 7.06 -8.39
N HIS A 99 -5.08 6.04 -9.18
CA HIS A 99 -6.07 5.30 -9.97
C HIS A 99 -7.09 4.55 -9.10
N GLU A 100 -6.64 3.97 -7.98
CA GLU A 100 -7.54 3.30 -7.04
C GLU A 100 -8.52 4.27 -6.39
N SER A 101 -8.05 5.47 -6.02
CA SER A 101 -8.91 6.53 -5.50
C SER A 101 -9.94 6.96 -6.55
N GLU A 102 -9.58 6.98 -7.84
CA GLU A 102 -10.51 7.25 -8.93
C GLU A 102 -11.62 6.18 -9.02
N ILE A 103 -11.27 4.90 -8.97
CA ILE A 103 -12.26 3.81 -8.96
C ILE A 103 -13.15 3.91 -7.71
N GLN A 104 -12.56 4.16 -6.53
CA GLN A 104 -13.30 4.37 -5.28
C GLN A 104 -14.32 5.51 -5.40
N CYS A 105 -13.91 6.65 -5.98
CA CYS A 105 -14.80 7.79 -6.25
C CYS A 105 -15.95 7.40 -7.20
N ARG A 106 -15.67 6.61 -8.24
CA ARG A 106 -16.69 6.16 -9.20
C ARG A 106 -17.68 5.20 -8.56
N TRP A 107 -17.19 4.23 -7.78
CA TRP A 107 -18.02 3.32 -7.00
C TRP A 107 -18.90 4.10 -6.01
N LEU A 108 -18.32 5.07 -5.28
CA LEU A 108 -19.04 5.90 -4.33
C LEU A 108 -20.14 6.73 -5.00
N SER A 109 -19.86 7.32 -6.17
CA SER A 109 -20.85 8.07 -6.95
C SER A 109 -22.06 7.20 -7.33
N ARG A 110 -21.82 5.95 -7.74
CA ARG A 110 -22.87 4.98 -8.06
C ARG A 110 -23.66 4.55 -6.82
N PHE A 111 -22.97 4.32 -5.71
CA PHE A 111 -23.61 4.07 -4.42
C PHE A 111 -24.53 5.24 -4.00
N LEU A 112 -24.07 6.49 -4.09
CA LEU A 112 -24.87 7.67 -3.76
C LEU A 112 -26.08 7.87 -4.69
N ARG A 113 -26.02 7.38 -5.93
CA ARG A 113 -27.16 7.35 -6.87
C ARG A 113 -28.16 6.23 -6.56
N GLY A 114 -27.87 5.36 -5.61
CA GLY A 114 -28.71 4.21 -5.25
C GLY A 114 -28.59 3.03 -6.22
N SER A 115 -27.59 3.02 -7.12
CA SER A 115 -27.40 1.91 -8.06
C SER A 115 -26.65 0.72 -7.46
N ILE A 116 -26.04 0.89 -6.29
CA ILE A 116 -25.32 -0.15 -5.54
C ILE A 116 -25.99 -0.29 -4.18
N GLN A 117 -26.31 -1.53 -3.81
CA GLN A 117 -26.81 -1.84 -2.48
C GLN A 117 -25.65 -2.25 -1.57
N LEU A 118 -25.60 -1.69 -0.36
CA LEU A 118 -24.63 -2.10 0.64
C LEU A 118 -24.99 -3.47 1.21
N ARG A 119 -23.93 -4.22 1.53
CA ARG A 119 -24.02 -5.46 2.30
C ARG A 119 -24.49 -5.16 3.73
N GLY A 120 -24.99 -6.18 4.43
CA GLY A 120 -25.40 -6.01 5.82
C GLY A 120 -24.22 -5.60 6.71
N ILE A 121 -24.48 -4.84 7.78
CA ILE A 121 -23.44 -4.39 8.73
C ILE A 121 -22.61 -5.57 9.24
N GLY A 122 -23.27 -6.69 9.58
CA GLY A 122 -22.58 -7.89 10.05
C GLY A 122 -21.71 -8.58 8.98
N GLU A 123 -22.00 -8.40 7.69
CA GLU A 123 -21.18 -8.92 6.60
C GLU A 123 -19.97 -8.03 6.37
N MET A 124 -20.18 -6.71 6.34
CA MET A 124 -19.09 -5.73 6.23
C MET A 124 -18.07 -5.88 7.38
N GLU A 125 -18.54 -6.14 8.60
CA GLU A 125 -17.66 -6.41 9.76
C GLU A 125 -16.88 -7.72 9.63
N LYS A 126 -17.50 -8.78 9.10
CA LYS A 126 -16.80 -10.04 8.82
C LYS A 126 -15.70 -9.84 7.78
N GLU A 127 -15.97 -9.08 6.73
CA GLU A 127 -14.97 -8.75 5.72
C GLU A 127 -13.81 -7.95 6.28
N ILE A 128 -14.06 -6.95 7.14
CA ILE A 128 -12.98 -6.21 7.83
C ILE A 128 -12.06 -7.17 8.57
N VAL A 129 -12.63 -8.11 9.35
CA VAL A 129 -11.84 -9.09 10.11
C VAL A 129 -11.07 -10.04 9.18
N GLN A 130 -11.70 -10.50 8.10
CA GLN A 130 -11.04 -11.34 7.09
C GLN A 130 -9.86 -10.61 6.45
N TRP A 131 -10.06 -9.35 6.08
CA TRP A 131 -9.02 -8.49 5.52
C TRP A 131 -7.90 -8.23 6.50
N GLU A 132 -8.21 -7.95 7.76
CA GLU A 132 -7.20 -7.75 8.80
C GLU A 132 -6.33 -9.02 8.97
N ASN A 133 -6.97 -10.20 8.95
CA ASN A 133 -6.26 -11.48 9.03
C ASN A 133 -5.43 -11.77 7.77
N TYR A 134 -5.96 -11.45 6.58
CA TYR A 134 -5.23 -11.58 5.33
C TYR A 134 -4.00 -10.66 5.30
N THR A 135 -4.16 -9.38 5.64
CA THR A 135 -3.04 -8.44 5.73
C THR A 135 -2.00 -8.89 6.77
N LYS A 136 -2.43 -9.40 7.94
CA LYS A 136 -1.51 -9.97 8.93
C LYS A 136 -0.71 -11.15 8.36
N ARG A 137 -1.35 -12.01 7.56
CA ARG A 137 -0.70 -13.15 6.90
C ARG A 137 0.31 -12.69 5.84
N CYS A 138 -0.06 -11.73 4.99
CA CYS A 138 0.80 -11.23 3.91
C CYS A 138 1.97 -10.40 4.42
N ALA A 139 1.75 -9.59 5.45
CA ALA A 139 2.77 -8.72 6.04
C ALA A 139 3.75 -9.45 6.96
N GLY A 140 3.34 -10.61 7.52
CA GLY A 140 4.14 -11.38 8.46
C GLY A 140 4.66 -10.52 9.63
N LYS A 141 5.99 -10.50 9.81
CA LYS A 141 6.68 -9.69 10.84
C LYS A 141 6.65 -8.17 10.55
N PHE A 142 6.20 -7.73 9.38
CA PHE A 142 6.30 -6.35 8.89
C PHE A 142 4.97 -5.60 8.84
N ARG A 143 4.07 -5.93 9.79
CA ARG A 143 2.68 -5.45 9.90
C ARG A 143 2.46 -3.96 9.66
N TRP A 144 3.40 -3.10 10.06
CA TRP A 144 3.23 -1.65 10.11
C TRP A 144 3.67 -0.88 8.86
N ARG A 145 4.41 -1.51 7.94
CA ARG A 145 4.97 -0.87 6.73
C ARG A 145 4.69 -1.65 5.45
N SER A 146 3.78 -2.61 5.52
CA SER A 146 3.49 -3.48 4.38
C SER A 146 2.45 -2.85 3.48
N CYS A 147 2.83 -2.57 2.25
CA CYS A 147 1.89 -2.53 1.13
C CYS A 147 1.61 -3.99 0.70
N CYS A 148 0.48 -4.26 0.06
CA CYS A 148 0.18 -5.61 -0.43
C CYS A 148 -0.17 -5.54 -1.92
N ILE A 149 0.76 -5.99 -2.76
CA ILE A 149 0.71 -5.86 -4.24
C ILE A 149 -0.55 -6.51 -4.85
N ALA A 150 -1.06 -7.60 -4.27
CA ALA A 150 -2.20 -8.34 -4.80
C ALA A 150 -3.58 -7.80 -4.37
N ILE A 151 -3.63 -6.95 -3.33
CA ILE A 151 -4.89 -6.41 -2.80
C ILE A 151 -5.58 -5.48 -3.81
N PRO A 152 -4.86 -4.52 -4.44
CA PRO A 152 -5.43 -3.60 -5.42
C PRO A 152 -6.24 -4.25 -6.54
N LEU A 153 -5.71 -5.31 -7.15
CA LEU A 153 -6.33 -5.90 -8.33
C LEU A 153 -7.66 -6.57 -7.97
N TRP A 154 -7.65 -7.40 -6.94
CA TRP A 154 -8.86 -8.07 -6.46
C TRP A 154 -9.92 -7.07 -5.97
N TYR A 155 -9.48 -5.99 -5.31
CA TYR A 155 -10.36 -4.95 -4.82
C TYR A 155 -11.02 -4.16 -5.97
N ASN A 156 -10.24 -3.84 -7.01
CA ASN A 156 -10.78 -3.20 -8.22
C ASN A 156 -11.75 -4.12 -8.96
N ASP A 157 -11.49 -5.43 -9.03
CA ASP A 157 -12.39 -6.42 -9.62
C ASP A 157 -13.72 -6.49 -8.86
N GLU A 158 -13.68 -6.46 -7.53
CA GLU A 158 -14.87 -6.44 -6.70
C GLU A 158 -15.68 -5.16 -6.93
N MET A 159 -15.04 -4.00 -7.00
CA MET A 159 -15.74 -2.75 -7.35
C MET A 159 -16.34 -2.79 -8.75
N CYS A 160 -15.64 -3.39 -9.72
CA CYS A 160 -16.20 -3.56 -11.06
C CYS A 160 -17.47 -4.41 -11.00
N ARG A 161 -17.46 -5.53 -10.26
CA ARG A 161 -18.64 -6.38 -10.05
C ARG A 161 -19.80 -5.60 -9.41
N ASP A 162 -19.54 -4.85 -8.35
CA ASP A 162 -20.56 -4.04 -7.67
C ASP A 162 -21.16 -2.97 -8.60
N MET A 163 -20.33 -2.40 -9.49
CA MET A 163 -20.79 -1.44 -10.50
C MET A 163 -21.46 -2.10 -11.72
N GLY A 164 -21.60 -3.44 -11.76
CA GLY A 164 -22.11 -4.17 -12.91
C GLY A 164 -21.20 -4.16 -14.14
N CYS A 165 -19.91 -3.88 -13.94
CA CYS A 165 -18.89 -3.86 -14.98
C CYS A 165 -18.12 -5.20 -15.00
N GLU A 166 -17.72 -5.65 -16.19
CA GLU A 166 -16.84 -6.81 -16.32
C GLU A 166 -15.47 -6.50 -15.67
N PRO A 167 -14.99 -7.32 -14.72
CA PRO A 167 -13.67 -7.17 -14.10
C PRO A 167 -12.53 -7.40 -15.07
N ARG A 168 -12.69 -8.31 -16.03
CA ARG A 168 -11.70 -8.53 -17.09
C ARG A 168 -11.65 -7.32 -18.01
N ARG A 169 -10.56 -6.57 -17.97
CA ARG A 169 -10.41 -5.31 -18.70
C ARG A 169 -9.56 -5.45 -19.96
N LYS A 170 -8.76 -6.50 -20.09
CA LYS A 170 -7.90 -6.69 -21.25
C LYS A 170 -8.64 -7.41 -22.38
N LYS A 171 -8.24 -7.11 -23.61
CA LYS A 171 -8.78 -7.78 -24.80
C LYS A 171 -7.96 -9.04 -25.10
N GLY A 172 -8.61 -10.19 -24.92
CA GLY A 172 -8.06 -11.49 -25.29
C GLY A 172 -7.42 -12.24 -24.12
N PHE A 173 -7.38 -13.56 -24.26
CA PHE A 173 -6.95 -14.48 -23.21
C PHE A 173 -5.51 -14.24 -22.75
N PHE A 174 -4.57 -14.04 -23.67
CA PHE A 174 -3.17 -13.85 -23.31
C PHE A 174 -2.91 -12.51 -22.62
N ALA A 175 -3.52 -11.42 -23.10
CA ALA A 175 -3.36 -10.10 -22.47
C ALA A 175 -3.87 -10.12 -21.02
N GLU A 176 -5.02 -10.77 -20.79
CA GLU A 176 -5.64 -10.89 -19.46
C GLU A 176 -4.76 -11.63 -18.44
N TRP A 177 -3.93 -12.58 -18.88
CA TRP A 177 -3.08 -13.38 -17.99
C TRP A 177 -1.65 -12.83 -17.82
N PHE A 178 -1.12 -12.17 -18.84
CA PHE A 178 0.31 -11.84 -18.90
C PHE A 178 0.61 -10.33 -18.93
N GLU A 179 -0.35 -9.48 -19.30
CA GLU A 179 -0.13 -8.04 -19.27
C GLU A 179 -0.44 -7.44 -17.89
N PRO A 180 0.37 -6.49 -17.40
CA PRO A 180 0.05 -5.78 -16.18
C PRO A 180 -1.20 -4.91 -16.38
N TYR A 181 -2.04 -4.91 -15.35
CA TYR A 181 -3.16 -4.00 -15.23
C TYR A 181 -2.68 -2.58 -14.91
N GLY A 182 -3.20 -1.60 -15.63
CA GLY A 182 -2.89 -0.20 -15.46
C GLY A 182 -4.12 0.70 -15.54
N PRO A 183 -3.96 2.01 -15.25
CA PRO A 183 -5.06 2.96 -15.23
C PRO A 183 -5.84 3.04 -16.56
N SER A 184 -5.16 2.83 -17.68
CA SER A 184 -5.75 2.82 -19.02
C SER A 184 -6.81 1.74 -19.22
N ASP A 185 -6.75 0.64 -18.48
CA ASP A 185 -7.68 -0.49 -18.61
C ASP A 185 -9.06 -0.19 -17.99
N TYR A 186 -9.12 0.80 -17.10
CA TYR A 186 -10.32 1.24 -16.41
C TYR A 186 -10.92 2.51 -17.03
N VAL A 187 -10.43 2.92 -18.20
CA VAL A 187 -11.07 3.93 -19.04
C VAL A 187 -12.45 3.42 -19.46
N GLY A 188 -13.49 4.24 -19.29
CA GLY A 188 -14.86 3.88 -19.67
C GLY A 188 -15.77 3.30 -18.57
N LEU A 189 -15.34 3.22 -17.29
CA LEU A 189 -16.30 2.99 -16.18
C LEU A 189 -17.30 4.16 -16.01
N THR A 190 -17.10 5.27 -16.74
CA THR A 190 -18.00 6.42 -16.86
C THR A 190 -19.30 6.10 -17.59
N THR A 191 -19.44 4.92 -18.18
CA THR A 191 -20.64 4.60 -18.96
C THR A 191 -21.74 4.06 -18.04
N THR A 192 -22.72 4.91 -17.76
CA THR A 192 -24.09 4.47 -17.47
C THR A 192 -24.96 5.18 -18.47
N GLN A 193 -25.65 4.40 -19.31
CA GLN A 193 -27.01 4.76 -19.72
C GLN A 193 -27.89 4.86 -18.47
#